data_AF-A0AAV3NJR7-F1
#
_entry.id   AF-A0AAV3NJR7-F1
#
_cell.length_a   1.000
_cell.length_b   1.000
_cell.length_c   1.000
_cell.angle_alpha   90.00
_cell.angle_beta   90.00
_cell.angle_gamma   90.00
#
_symmetry.space_group_name_H-M   'P 1'
#
loop_
_entity.id
_entity.type
_entity.pdbx_description
1 polymer ?
#
loop_
_entity_poly.entity_id
_entity_poly.type
_entity_poly.pdbx_seq_one_letter_code
_entity_poly.pdbx_strand_id
1 'polypeptide(L)'
;MQCHIAKPKEHSLKNKKVSDVTGDKRRLVEVPYTASLADTLNTLMANKVAAVPVAAPPGHWIGAGGSMILEADKQTGTVRKHYIGMLTMVDILAHIAGDSDYPDVITDLDKKMSVPVSSIIGHCLEGLSLWTLNPNTR
;
A
#
# COMPACT_ATOMS: atom_id res chain seq x y z
N MET A 1 -36.66 -17.03 37.90
CA MET A 1 -36.37 -15.95 36.93
C MET A 1 -34.91 -16.10 36.53
N GLN A 2 -34.61 -16.66 35.35
CA GLN A 2 -33.25 -17.08 34.98
C GLN A 2 -32.68 -16.13 33.93
N CYS A 3 -31.76 -15.25 34.35
CA CYS A 3 -31.07 -14.33 33.47
C CYS A 3 -30.15 -15.12 32.52
N HIS A 4 -30.49 -15.11 31.23
CA HIS A 4 -29.59 -15.56 30.17
C HIS A 4 -28.55 -14.48 29.93
N ILE A 5 -27.34 -14.68 30.46
CA ILE A 5 -26.17 -13.89 30.07
C ILE A 5 -25.75 -14.38 28.68
N ALA A 6 -26.08 -13.60 27.64
CA ALA A 6 -25.58 -13.85 26.30
C ALA A 6 -24.06 -13.67 26.29
N LYS A 7 -23.32 -14.77 26.07
CA LYS A 7 -21.88 -14.70 25.84
C LYS A 7 -21.63 -13.94 24.54
N PRO A 8 -20.68 -12.99 24.49
CA PRO A 8 -20.31 -12.34 23.24
C PRO A 8 -19.79 -13.40 22.27
N LYS A 9 -20.30 -13.39 21.03
CA LYS A 9 -19.83 -14.30 19.97
C LYS A 9 -18.42 -13.90 19.58
N GLU A 10 -17.44 -14.50 20.24
CA GLU A 10 -16.04 -14.45 19.84
C GLU A 10 -15.88 -15.26 18.54
N HIS A 11 -16.13 -14.61 17.40
CA HIS A 11 -15.87 -15.21 16.10
C HIS A 11 -14.35 -15.31 15.89
N SER A 12 -13.79 -16.48 16.19
CA SER A 12 -12.39 -16.82 15.94
C SER A 12 -11.99 -16.44 14.51
N LEU A 13 -11.00 -15.55 14.40
CA LEU A 13 -10.42 -15.12 13.11
C LEU A 13 -9.81 -16.30 12.33
N LYS A 14 -9.52 -17.42 13.01
CA LYS A 14 -8.86 -18.60 12.44
C LYS A 14 -9.62 -19.25 11.27
N ASN A 15 -10.94 -19.06 11.20
CA ASN A 15 -11.79 -19.67 10.16
C ASN A 15 -12.38 -18.65 9.16
N LYS A 16 -12.03 -17.36 9.28
CA LYS A 16 -12.52 -16.34 8.34
C LYS A 16 -11.58 -16.24 7.14
N LYS A 17 -12.14 -16.17 5.94
CA LYS A 17 -11.38 -15.78 4.75
C LYS A 17 -11.13 -14.28 4.80
N VAL A 18 -10.07 -13.84 4.14
CA VAL A 18 -9.78 -12.40 3.96
C VAL A 18 -10.98 -11.69 3.31
N SER A 19 -11.67 -12.35 2.39
CA SER A 19 -12.90 -11.86 1.75
C SER A 19 -14.00 -11.50 2.75
N ASP A 20 -14.12 -12.27 3.83
CA ASP A 20 -15.18 -12.09 4.85
C ASP A 20 -14.90 -10.86 5.72
N VAL A 21 -13.65 -10.41 5.75
CA VAL A 21 -13.22 -9.20 6.46
C VAL A 21 -13.33 -7.97 5.56
N THR A 22 -13.38 -8.15 4.24
CA THR A 22 -13.39 -7.05 3.25
C THR A 22 -14.76 -6.76 2.64
N GLY A 23 -15.77 -7.62 2.85
CA GLY A 23 -17.08 -7.54 2.17
C GLY A 23 -17.81 -6.21 2.34
N ASP A 24 -17.73 -5.60 3.53
CA ASP A 24 -18.41 -4.32 3.83
C ASP A 24 -17.45 -3.11 3.83
N LYS A 25 -16.22 -3.29 3.34
CA LYS A 25 -15.21 -2.21 3.36
C LYS A 25 -15.38 -1.26 2.17
N ARG A 26 -14.86 -0.05 2.37
CA ARG A 26 -14.80 1.00 1.32
C ARG A 26 -13.94 0.53 0.14
N ARG A 27 -14.14 1.18 -1.01
CA ARG A 27 -13.32 0.99 -2.20
C ARG A 27 -11.84 1.17 -1.87
N LEU A 28 -11.01 0.29 -2.45
CA LEU A 28 -9.56 0.42 -2.37
C LEU A 28 -9.11 1.74 -3.00
N VAL A 29 -8.35 2.51 -2.24
CA VAL A 29 -7.69 3.74 -2.69
C VAL A 29 -6.30 3.35 -3.16
N GLU A 30 -5.93 3.74 -4.36
CA GLU A 30 -4.66 3.38 -5.01
C GLU A 30 -4.12 4.57 -5.79
N VAL A 31 -2.83 4.53 -6.12
CA VAL A 31 -2.17 5.54 -6.95
C VAL A 31 -1.42 4.89 -8.11
N PRO A 32 -1.31 5.55 -9.28
CA PRO A 32 -0.47 5.06 -10.36
C PRO A 32 1.01 5.18 -10.00
N TYR A 33 1.85 4.29 -10.55
CA TYR A 33 3.30 4.28 -10.34
C TYR A 33 4.01 5.59 -10.74
N THR A 34 3.39 6.37 -11.63
CA THR A 34 3.86 7.69 -12.08
C THR A 34 3.39 8.85 -11.19
N ALA A 35 2.53 8.61 -10.19
CA ALA A 35 2.09 9.67 -9.29
C ALA A 35 3.29 10.26 -8.55
N SER A 36 3.30 11.58 -8.35
CA SER A 36 4.31 12.20 -7.51
C SER A 36 4.11 11.81 -6.04
N LEU A 37 5.16 11.96 -5.23
CA LEU A 37 5.06 11.81 -3.79
C LEU A 37 4.03 12.79 -3.20
N ALA A 38 3.98 14.02 -3.70
CA ALA A 38 2.98 15.03 -3.34
C ALA A 38 1.54 14.57 -3.62
N ASP A 39 1.27 14.07 -4.83
CA ASP A 39 -0.07 13.57 -5.22
C ASP A 39 -0.48 12.41 -4.32
N THR A 40 0.48 11.57 -3.96
CA THR A 40 0.23 10.40 -3.12
C THR A 40 -0.05 10.82 -1.68
N LEU A 41 0.71 11.77 -1.12
CA LEU A 41 0.44 12.33 0.20
C LEU A 41 -0.95 12.99 0.26
N ASN A 42 -1.33 13.74 -0.77
CA ASN A 42 -2.67 14.31 -0.89
C ASN A 42 -3.75 13.21 -0.92
N THR A 43 -3.50 12.13 -1.65
CA THR A 43 -4.41 10.96 -1.70
C THR A 43 -4.58 10.30 -0.33
N LEU A 44 -3.50 10.13 0.43
CA LEU A 44 -3.53 9.60 1.80
C LEU A 44 -4.39 10.47 2.71
N MET A 45 -4.15 11.79 2.71
CA MET A 45 -4.87 12.75 3.54
C MET A 45 -6.35 12.84 3.18
N ALA A 46 -6.67 12.95 1.90
CA ALA A 46 -8.05 13.08 1.42
C ALA A 46 -8.91 11.85 1.77
N ASN A 47 -8.31 10.66 1.74
CA ASN A 47 -9.01 9.41 2.01
C ASN A 47 -8.91 8.93 3.46
N LYS A 48 -8.12 9.60 4.30
CA LYS A 48 -7.86 9.25 5.70
C LYS A 48 -7.30 7.82 5.84
N VAL A 49 -6.32 7.50 5.01
CA VAL A 49 -5.63 6.20 4.99
C VAL A 49 -4.14 6.39 5.25
N ALA A 50 -3.49 5.39 5.85
CA ALA A 50 -2.06 5.43 6.19
C ALA A 50 -1.15 4.80 5.13
N ALA A 51 -1.74 4.09 4.16
CA ALA A 51 -1.02 3.41 3.10
C ALA A 51 -1.90 3.32 1.85
N VAL A 52 -1.26 3.32 0.68
CA VAL A 52 -1.91 3.05 -0.61
C VAL A 52 -1.09 2.07 -1.44
N PRO A 53 -1.73 1.09 -2.10
CA PRO A 53 -1.09 0.33 -3.15
C PRO A 53 -0.77 1.20 -4.36
N VAL A 54 0.35 0.85 -5.01
CA VAL A 54 0.87 1.46 -6.22
C VAL A 54 0.59 0.53 -7.40
N ALA A 55 -0.13 1.03 -8.40
CA ALA A 55 -0.56 0.29 -9.56
C ALA A 55 0.24 0.68 -10.81
N ALA A 56 0.61 -0.32 -11.61
CA ALA A 56 1.30 -0.13 -12.88
C ALA A 56 0.73 -1.03 -13.99
N PRO A 57 1.02 -0.73 -15.27
CA PRO A 57 0.73 -1.64 -16.37
C PRO A 57 1.41 -3.01 -16.16
N PRO A 58 0.75 -4.12 -16.55
CA PRO A 58 1.37 -5.45 -16.52
C PRO A 58 2.60 -5.55 -17.45
N GLY A 59 3.47 -6.52 -17.19
CA GLY A 59 4.54 -6.93 -18.10
C GLY A 59 5.90 -6.23 -17.92
N HIS A 60 5.99 -5.17 -17.12
CA HIS A 60 7.25 -4.43 -16.92
C HIS A 60 7.80 -4.49 -15.48
N TRP A 61 6.98 -4.89 -14.52
CA TRP A 61 7.30 -4.81 -13.10
C TRP A 61 7.25 -6.19 -12.47
N ILE A 62 8.24 -6.50 -11.63
CA ILE A 62 8.17 -7.59 -10.68
C ILE A 62 7.38 -7.05 -9.50
N GLY A 63 6.22 -7.62 -9.20
CA GLY A 63 5.39 -7.11 -8.10
C GLY A 63 6.14 -7.25 -6.77
N ALA A 64 5.81 -6.39 -5.80
CA ALA A 64 6.55 -6.35 -4.55
C ALA A 64 6.53 -7.71 -3.83
N GLY A 65 7.69 -8.11 -3.32
CA GLY A 65 7.92 -9.45 -2.75
C GLY A 65 7.99 -10.59 -3.78
N GLY A 66 8.17 -10.29 -5.07
CA GLY A 66 8.23 -11.31 -6.14
C GLY A 66 6.85 -11.92 -6.49
N SER A 67 5.77 -11.32 -6.00
CA SER A 67 4.41 -11.79 -6.20
C SER A 67 3.73 -11.07 -7.36
N MET A 68 2.95 -11.79 -8.15
CA MET A 68 2.21 -11.24 -9.28
C MET A 68 0.75 -10.99 -8.88
N ILE A 69 0.47 -9.78 -8.38
CA ILE A 69 -0.88 -9.40 -7.93
C ILE A 69 -1.54 -8.55 -9.01
N LEU A 70 -2.35 -9.21 -9.81
CA LEU A 70 -3.00 -8.63 -10.98
C LEU A 70 -4.48 -8.39 -10.71
N GLU A 71 -4.98 -7.24 -11.17
CA GLU A 71 -6.41 -7.00 -11.27
C GLU A 71 -6.84 -7.15 -12.73
N ALA A 72 -7.78 -8.06 -12.96
CA ALA A 72 -8.42 -8.27 -14.25
C ALA A 72 -9.82 -7.64 -14.27
N ASP A 73 -10.27 -7.26 -15.46
CA ASP A 73 -11.66 -6.93 -15.66
C ASP A 73 -12.56 -8.13 -15.36
N LYS A 74 -13.63 -7.91 -14.60
CA LYS A 74 -14.54 -8.99 -14.21
C LYS A 74 -15.34 -9.57 -15.37
N GLN A 75 -15.56 -8.82 -16.45
CA GLN A 75 -16.35 -9.28 -17.59
C GLN A 75 -15.47 -9.93 -18.66
N THR A 76 -14.32 -9.33 -19.00
CA THR A 76 -13.45 -9.82 -20.08
C THR A 76 -12.33 -10.73 -19.60
N GLY A 77 -12.02 -10.74 -18.30
CA GLY A 77 -10.86 -11.45 -17.75
C GLY A 77 -9.52 -10.84 -18.15
N THR A 78 -9.52 -9.70 -18.87
CA THR A 78 -8.30 -9.05 -19.32
C THR A 78 -7.61 -8.36 -18.16
N VAL A 79 -6.31 -8.63 -17.98
CA VAL A 79 -5.50 -7.97 -16.95
C VAL A 79 -5.41 -6.47 -17.24
N ARG A 80 -5.79 -5.65 -16.26
CA ARG A 80 -5.79 -4.18 -16.38
C ARG A 80 -4.62 -3.52 -15.66
N LYS A 81 -4.25 -4.04 -14.49
CA LYS A 81 -3.17 -3.46 -13.68
C LYS A 81 -2.47 -4.52 -12.84
N HIS A 82 -1.24 -4.20 -12.49
CA HIS A 82 -0.38 -4.93 -11.59
C HIS A 82 -0.09 -4.05 -10.37
N TYR A 83 -0.33 -4.56 -9.16
CA TYR A 83 0.12 -3.89 -7.95
C TYR A 83 1.59 -4.21 -7.71
N ILE A 84 2.43 -3.18 -7.73
CA ILE A 84 3.89 -3.32 -7.71
C ILE A 84 4.52 -3.00 -6.36
N GLY A 85 3.74 -2.47 -5.43
CA GLY A 85 4.24 -1.92 -4.17
C GLY A 85 3.14 -1.20 -3.41
N MET A 86 3.41 -0.85 -2.16
CA MET A 86 2.55 -0.05 -1.29
C MET A 86 3.43 1.09 -0.83
N LEU A 87 2.88 2.29 -0.84
CA LEU A 87 3.52 3.43 -0.21
C LEU A 87 2.85 3.69 1.14
N THR A 88 3.67 3.83 2.17
CA THR A 88 3.24 4.17 3.53
C THR A 88 3.87 5.48 3.99
N MET A 89 3.44 5.97 5.15
CA MET A 89 4.07 7.12 5.77
C MET A 89 5.56 6.90 6.11
N VAL A 90 5.97 5.64 6.34
CA VAL A 90 7.39 5.33 6.61
C VAL A 90 8.23 5.56 5.36
N ASP A 91 7.75 5.11 4.20
CA ASP A 91 8.44 5.34 2.91
C ASP A 91 8.60 6.84 2.63
N ILE A 92 7.55 7.63 2.90
CA ILE A 92 7.55 9.09 2.72
C ILE A 92 8.58 9.74 3.64
N LEU A 93 8.55 9.43 4.93
CA LEU A 93 9.46 10.01 5.93
C LEU A 93 10.92 9.62 5.67
N ALA A 94 11.16 8.36 5.33
CA ALA A 94 12.49 7.86 4.98
C ALA A 94 13.05 8.57 3.73
N HIS A 95 12.22 8.76 2.71
CA HIS A 95 12.61 9.48 1.50
C HIS A 95 12.96 10.95 1.76
N ILE A 96 12.14 11.65 2.57
CA ILE A 96 12.41 13.05 2.91
C ILE A 96 13.70 13.18 3.73
N ALA A 97 13.93 12.27 4.67
CA ALA A 97 15.08 12.28 5.58
C ALA A 97 16.39 11.79 4.95
N GLY A 98 16.33 10.99 3.88
CA GLY A 98 17.49 10.27 3.34
C GLY A 98 18.55 11.10 2.61
N ASP A 99 18.25 12.35 2.21
CA ASP A 99 19.12 13.19 1.37
C ASP A 99 19.40 14.54 2.05
N SER A 100 20.22 14.57 3.10
CA SER A 100 20.46 15.79 3.91
C SER A 100 21.75 16.55 3.58
N ASP A 101 22.26 16.44 2.35
CA ASP A 101 23.55 17.05 1.93
C ASP A 101 23.41 18.44 1.28
N TYR A 102 22.22 19.06 1.23
CA TYR A 102 22.01 20.34 0.53
C TYR A 102 21.64 21.51 1.47
N PRO A 103 22.25 22.71 1.29
CA PRO A 103 22.04 23.87 2.16
C PRO A 103 20.74 24.66 1.92
N ASP A 104 19.91 24.28 0.94
CA ASP A 104 18.67 25.00 0.59
C ASP A 104 17.43 24.11 0.79
N VAL A 105 16.87 24.19 1.99
CA VAL A 105 15.91 23.22 2.55
C VAL A 105 14.53 23.24 1.86
N ILE A 106 14.12 24.39 1.30
CA ILE A 106 12.79 24.54 0.68
C ILE A 106 12.78 24.02 -0.76
N THR A 107 13.80 24.37 -1.56
CA THR A 107 13.92 23.87 -2.94
C THR A 107 14.23 22.37 -2.98
N ASP A 108 14.84 21.83 -1.92
CA ASP A 108 15.06 20.39 -1.73
C ASP A 108 13.76 19.62 -1.47
N LEU A 109 12.87 20.16 -0.63
CA LEU A 109 11.61 19.48 -0.32
C LEU A 109 10.68 19.40 -1.53
N ASP A 110 10.52 20.48 -2.30
CA ASP A 110 9.67 20.47 -3.51
C ASP A 110 10.18 19.45 -4.54
N LYS A 111 11.50 19.35 -4.70
CA LYS A 111 12.12 18.33 -5.56
C LYS A 111 11.84 16.93 -5.04
N LYS A 112 12.06 16.68 -3.74
CA LYS A 112 11.76 15.38 -3.10
C LYS A 112 10.30 14.99 -3.21
N MET A 113 9.39 15.97 -3.17
CA MET A 113 7.95 15.76 -3.33
C MET A 113 7.51 15.54 -4.78
N SER A 114 8.32 15.95 -5.77
CA SER A 114 8.01 15.82 -7.20
C SER A 114 8.35 14.45 -7.80
N VAL A 115 9.14 13.61 -7.11
CA VAL A 115 9.59 12.33 -7.66
C VAL A 115 8.45 11.32 -7.77
N PRO A 116 8.47 10.41 -8.77
CA PRO A 116 7.45 9.38 -8.90
C PRO A 116 7.54 8.35 -7.78
N VAL A 117 6.40 7.87 -7.29
CA VAL A 117 6.36 6.86 -6.22
C VAL A 117 7.06 5.55 -6.59
N SER A 118 7.15 5.22 -7.88
CA SER A 118 7.88 4.04 -8.34
C SER A 118 9.38 4.07 -8.01
N SER A 119 9.98 5.24 -7.79
CA SER A 119 11.39 5.36 -7.39
C SER A 119 11.60 5.37 -5.87
N ILE A 120 10.52 5.25 -5.09
CA ILE A 120 10.56 5.27 -3.63
C ILE A 120 10.18 3.89 -3.07
N ILE A 121 9.19 3.24 -3.69
CA ILE A 121 8.71 1.94 -3.22
C ILE A 121 9.85 0.93 -3.11
N GLY A 122 9.99 0.33 -1.94
CA GLY A 122 11.00 -0.69 -1.70
C GLY A 122 12.44 -0.20 -1.52
N HIS A 123 12.66 1.10 -1.34
CA HIS A 123 13.99 1.63 -1.00
C HIS A 123 14.29 1.62 0.51
N CYS A 124 13.29 1.50 1.39
CA CYS A 124 13.49 1.28 2.82
C CYS A 124 13.16 -0.16 3.24
N LEU A 125 13.95 -0.72 4.15
CA LEU A 125 13.81 -2.11 4.61
C LEU A 125 12.46 -2.34 5.31
N GLU A 126 12.01 -1.34 6.04
CA GLU A 126 10.73 -1.28 6.74
C GLU A 126 9.55 -1.29 5.76
N GLY A 127 9.66 -0.55 4.66
CA GLY A 127 8.67 -0.51 3.57
C GLY A 127 8.64 -1.82 2.76
N LEU A 128 9.80 -2.45 2.55
CA LEU A 128 9.90 -3.77 1.91
C LEU A 128 9.24 -4.89 2.73
N SER A 129 9.38 -4.83 4.06
CA SER A 129 8.87 -5.87 4.98
C SER A 129 7.34 -5.97 5.01
N LEU A 130 6.63 -4.94 4.53
CA LEU A 130 5.17 -4.95 4.40
C LEU A 130 4.65 -5.85 3.26
N TRP A 131 5.55 -6.33 2.38
CA TRP A 131 5.23 -7.20 1.24
C TRP A 131 5.61 -8.66 1.44
N THR A 132 6.47 -8.96 2.41
CA THR A 132 7.20 -10.23 2.47
C THR A 132 7.14 -10.92 3.84
N LEU A 133 6.03 -10.82 4.56
CA LEU A 133 5.70 -11.89 5.50
C LEU A 133 5.16 -13.09 4.73
N ASN A 134 6.08 -13.83 4.09
CA ASN A 134 5.85 -15.22 3.79
C ASN A 134 5.68 -15.93 5.15
N PRO A 135 4.54 -16.56 5.46
CA PRO A 135 4.37 -17.27 6.73
C PRO A 135 5.35 -18.45 6.93
N ASN A 136 6.21 -18.74 5.94
CA ASN A 136 7.28 -19.73 6.01
C ASN A 136 8.70 -19.15 6.20
N THR A 137 8.88 -17.84 6.37
CA THR A 137 10.17 -17.34 6.87
C THR A 137 10.29 -17.69 8.34
N ARG A 138 11.10 -18.70 8.63
CA ARG A 138 11.52 -19.11 9.97
C ARG A 138 12.43 -18.07 10.61
#